data_AF-A0A935MA59-F1
#
_entry.id   AF-A0A935MA59-F1
#
_cell.length_a   1.000
_cell.length_b   1.000
_cell.length_c   1.000
_cell.angle_alpha   90.00
_cell.angle_beta   90.00
_cell.angle_gamma   90.00
#
_symmetry.space_group_name_H-M   'P 1'
#
loop_
_entity.id
_entity.type
_entity.pdbx_description
1 polymer ?
#
loop_
_entity_poly.entity_id
_entity_poly.type
_entity_poly.pdbx_seq_one_letter_code
_entity_poly.pdbx_strand_id
1 'polypeptide(L)'
;MANFEKKDFLIIDFGRITFSRDAKEVVDQSTPVLVTIFNTRLKLLETYLKDQKDPDCKTVIADLREQIQQIPTDSFTIRKHMPEIEEAWTDAFWDYFVSSKIEFLKLKVAPHLRLVPGVDVAAATFISKVERLKLLKRTGKEASGTIQSIVEDAQSLRDTILSDGEIKAKSMCVPEKLVEFSNNELNLLRDILFTMYEKQNALRTLSLNSIYWIPIAISGYILLTKSGRENVRGGISPLGGTAHFAIGC
;
A
#
# COMPACT_ATOMS: atom_id res chain seq x y z
N MET A 1 -14.88 -36.79 56.94
CA MET A 1 -14.20 -35.52 56.60
C MET A 1 -12.99 -35.86 55.75
N ALA A 2 -13.05 -35.56 54.45
CA ALA A 2 -11.94 -35.76 53.52
C ALA A 2 -11.43 -34.38 53.09
N ASN A 3 -10.15 -34.13 53.35
CA ASN A 3 -9.46 -32.87 53.06
C ASN A 3 -8.90 -32.98 51.63
N PHE A 4 -9.42 -32.18 50.68
CA PHE A 4 -8.85 -32.11 49.34
C PHE A 4 -7.75 -31.05 49.32
N GLU A 5 -6.50 -31.52 49.25
CA GLU A 5 -5.32 -30.69 49.04
C GLU A 5 -5.36 -30.03 47.66
N LYS A 6 -5.07 -28.73 47.61
CA LYS A 6 -4.97 -27.96 46.36
C LYS A 6 -3.64 -28.32 45.68
N LYS A 7 -3.71 -28.95 44.52
CA LYS A 7 -2.55 -29.20 43.65
C LYS A 7 -2.12 -27.92 42.94
N ASP A 8 -0.80 -27.83 42.74
CA ASP A 8 -0.03 -26.69 42.27
C ASP A 8 -0.62 -25.97 41.06
N PHE A 9 -0.56 -24.64 41.08
CA PHE A 9 -0.86 -23.78 39.93
C PHE A 9 0.45 -23.27 39.32
N LEU A 10 0.61 -23.48 38.01
CA LEU A 10 1.70 -22.93 37.21
C LEU A 10 1.46 -21.44 36.97
N ILE A 11 2.24 -20.59 37.63
CA ILE A 11 2.29 -19.15 37.33
C ILE A 11 3.28 -18.97 36.19
N ILE A 12 2.78 -18.64 35.00
CA ILE A 12 3.61 -18.22 33.86
C ILE A 12 3.74 -16.70 33.93
N ASP A 13 4.92 -16.23 34.32
CA ASP A 13 5.28 -14.81 34.35
C ASP A 13 5.78 -14.38 32.97
N PHE A 14 4.99 -13.59 32.24
CA PHE A 14 5.45 -12.89 31.02
C PHE A 14 6.07 -11.51 31.35
N GLY A 15 6.57 -11.34 32.56
CA GLY A 15 7.07 -10.09 33.10
C GLY A 15 8.58 -9.91 33.06
N ARG A 16 9.25 -10.12 31.92
CA ARG A 16 10.53 -9.44 31.61
C ARG A 16 10.67 -9.16 30.11
N ILE A 17 9.95 -8.15 29.63
CA ILE A 17 10.42 -7.38 28.49
C ILE A 17 11.45 -6.39 29.05
N THR A 18 12.73 -6.70 28.89
CA THR A 18 13.81 -5.74 29.12
C THR A 18 13.71 -4.65 28.06
N PHE A 19 13.07 -3.52 28.39
CA PHE A 19 13.21 -2.30 27.62
C PHE A 19 14.60 -1.70 27.89
N SER A 20 15.63 -2.27 27.27
CA SER A 20 16.89 -1.56 27.10
C SER A 20 16.64 -0.43 26.11
N ARG A 21 16.30 0.74 26.64
CA ARG A 21 16.33 2.01 25.89
C ARG A 21 17.79 2.44 25.77
N ASP A 22 18.54 1.76 24.91
CA ASP A 22 19.67 2.41 24.27
C ASP A 22 19.11 3.38 23.24
N ALA A 23 19.33 4.66 23.48
CA ALA A 23 18.91 5.75 22.62
C ALA A 23 19.71 5.72 21.31
N LYS A 24 19.35 4.84 20.37
CA LYS A 24 19.63 4.94 18.92
C LYS A 24 19.01 3.78 18.14
N GLU A 25 17.70 3.64 18.23
CA GLU A 25 16.94 3.06 17.13
C GLU A 25 15.79 4.02 16.85
N VAL A 26 16.07 5.01 15.99
CA VAL A 26 14.99 5.62 15.24
C VAL A 26 14.46 4.47 14.39
N VAL A 27 13.43 3.78 14.88
CA VAL A 27 12.63 2.88 14.06
C VAL A 27 12.24 3.72 12.86
N ASP A 28 12.87 3.46 11.73
CA ASP A 28 12.69 4.20 10.49
C ASP A 28 11.18 4.10 10.20
N GLN A 29 10.44 5.18 10.50
CA GLN A 29 8.99 5.18 10.38
C GLN A 29 8.68 5.03 8.90
N SER A 30 8.47 3.79 8.48
CA SER A 30 8.42 3.54 7.06
C SER A 30 7.21 4.25 6.46
N THR A 31 7.38 4.76 5.26
CA THR A 31 6.37 5.55 4.59
C THR A 31 5.27 4.63 4.05
N PRO A 32 3.96 4.92 4.27
CA PRO A 32 2.88 4.13 3.70
C PRO A 32 3.01 4.00 2.18
N VAL A 33 2.60 2.84 1.62
CA VAL A 33 2.81 2.53 0.19
C VAL A 33 2.19 3.57 -0.74
N LEU A 34 0.99 4.08 -0.44
CA LEU A 34 0.35 5.13 -1.24
C LEU A 34 1.14 6.45 -1.21
N VAL A 35 1.67 6.84 -0.05
CA VAL A 35 2.53 8.01 0.09
C VAL A 35 3.82 7.82 -0.74
N THR A 36 4.36 6.61 -0.77
CA THR A 36 5.54 6.27 -1.59
C THR A 36 5.25 6.37 -3.09
N ILE A 37 4.12 5.84 -3.55
CA ILE A 37 3.66 5.94 -4.94
C ILE A 37 3.51 7.42 -5.32
N PHE A 38 2.79 8.18 -4.50
CA PHE A 38 2.52 9.59 -4.75
C PHE A 38 3.81 10.40 -4.84
N ASN A 39 4.73 10.23 -3.89
CA ASN A 39 6.02 10.90 -3.90
C ASN A 39 6.89 10.49 -5.11
N THR A 40 6.77 9.26 -5.59
CA THR A 40 7.46 8.80 -6.80
C THR A 40 6.90 9.46 -8.05
N ARG A 41 5.57 9.57 -8.15
CA ARG A 41 4.88 10.31 -9.22
C ARG A 41 5.23 11.81 -9.19
N LEU A 42 5.33 12.43 -8.01
CA LEU A 42 5.81 13.81 -7.88
C LEU A 42 7.25 13.98 -8.39
N LYS A 43 8.17 13.08 -8.01
CA LYS A 43 9.54 13.09 -8.55
C LYS A 43 9.57 12.91 -10.07
N LEU A 44 8.67 12.09 -10.61
CA LEU A 44 8.53 11.93 -12.05
C LEU A 44 8.03 13.24 -12.70
N LEU A 45 7.00 13.88 -12.12
CA LEU A 45 6.47 15.17 -12.56
C LEU A 45 7.54 16.28 -12.51
N GLU A 46 8.42 16.29 -11.51
CA GLU A 46 9.55 17.23 -11.44
C GLU A 46 10.42 17.17 -12.70
N THR A 47 10.60 15.99 -13.29
CA THR A 47 11.39 15.83 -14.53
C THR A 47 10.70 16.42 -15.77
N TYR A 48 9.39 16.69 -15.70
CA TYR A 48 8.59 17.27 -16.78
C TYR A 48 8.31 18.76 -16.61
N LEU A 49 8.81 19.44 -15.55
CA LEU A 49 8.51 20.86 -15.32
C LEU A 49 8.83 21.77 -16.51
N LYS A 50 9.84 21.42 -17.31
CA LYS A 50 10.26 22.14 -18.53
C LYS A 50 9.51 21.70 -19.80
N ASP A 51 8.78 20.59 -19.75
CA ASP A 51 8.08 19.99 -20.89
C ASP A 51 6.73 19.39 -20.46
N GLN A 52 5.84 20.25 -19.97
CA GLN A 52 4.52 19.85 -19.45
C GLN A 52 3.51 19.50 -20.56
N LYS A 53 3.89 19.67 -21.84
CA LYS A 53 3.07 19.29 -22.99
C LYS A 53 3.20 17.80 -23.33
N ASP A 54 4.26 17.15 -22.82
CA ASP A 54 4.51 15.73 -22.98
C ASP A 54 3.27 14.91 -22.53
N PRO A 55 2.77 13.97 -23.36
CA PRO A 55 1.63 13.14 -23.01
C PRO A 55 1.86 12.31 -21.72
N ASP A 56 3.10 11.89 -21.44
CA ASP A 56 3.43 11.17 -20.22
C ASP A 56 3.30 12.08 -18.99
N CYS A 57 3.63 13.36 -19.11
CA CYS A 57 3.42 14.35 -18.05
C CYS A 57 1.92 14.46 -17.70
N LYS A 58 1.05 14.50 -18.71
CA LYS A 58 -0.40 14.57 -18.52
C LYS A 58 -0.93 13.32 -17.82
N THR A 59 -0.43 12.15 -18.19
CA THR A 59 -0.80 10.89 -17.52
C THR A 59 -0.35 10.87 -16.06
N VAL A 60 0.86 11.35 -15.75
CA VAL A 60 1.33 11.48 -14.35
C VAL A 60 0.45 12.43 -13.55
N ILE A 61 0.02 13.56 -14.14
CA ILE A 61 -0.92 14.49 -13.52
C ILE A 61 -2.27 13.82 -13.25
N ALA A 62 -2.82 13.07 -14.23
CA ALA A 62 -4.06 12.35 -14.07
C ALA A 62 -3.98 11.31 -12.94
N ASP A 63 -2.90 10.51 -12.91
CA ASP A 63 -2.62 9.53 -11.86
C ASP A 63 -2.51 10.16 -10.46
N LEU A 64 -1.89 11.34 -10.34
CA LEU A 64 -1.80 12.10 -9.09
C LEU A 64 -3.17 12.60 -8.62
N ARG A 65 -3.98 13.13 -9.56
CA ARG A 65 -5.34 13.60 -9.27
C ARG A 65 -6.23 12.46 -8.81
N GLU A 66 -6.20 11.32 -9.49
CA GLU A 66 -6.93 10.11 -9.11
C GLU A 66 -6.56 9.67 -7.69
N GLN A 67 -5.27 9.66 -7.37
CA GLN A 67 -4.80 9.27 -6.05
C GLN A 67 -5.26 10.24 -4.95
N ILE A 68 -5.33 11.53 -5.23
CA ILE A 68 -5.85 12.55 -4.29
C ILE A 68 -7.34 12.34 -4.02
N GLN A 69 -8.13 11.93 -5.04
CA GLN A 69 -9.56 11.65 -4.86
C GLN A 69 -9.84 10.48 -3.90
N GLN A 70 -8.85 9.63 -3.61
CA GLN A 70 -9.00 8.53 -2.64
C GLN A 70 -8.95 9.00 -1.18
N ILE A 71 -8.48 10.22 -0.91
CA ILE A 71 -8.38 10.75 0.45
C ILE A 71 -9.81 10.97 1.00
N PRO A 72 -10.15 10.42 2.19
CA PRO A 72 -11.50 10.52 2.74
C PRO A 72 -11.77 11.92 3.30
N THR A 73 -12.24 12.83 2.44
CA THR A 73 -12.49 14.25 2.76
C THR A 73 -13.59 14.47 3.79
N ASP A 74 -14.49 13.51 3.95
CA ASP A 74 -15.55 13.48 4.95
C ASP A 74 -15.08 13.05 6.34
N SER A 75 -13.90 12.43 6.44
CA SER A 75 -13.34 12.00 7.72
C SER A 75 -13.04 13.20 8.63
N PHE A 76 -13.29 13.02 9.93
CA PHE A 76 -13.07 14.09 10.91
C PHE A 76 -11.63 14.62 10.91
N THR A 77 -10.65 13.74 10.72
CA THR A 77 -9.23 14.11 10.64
C THR A 77 -8.95 14.98 9.43
N ILE A 78 -9.41 14.60 8.23
CA ILE A 78 -9.15 15.37 7.01
C ILE A 78 -9.91 16.70 7.00
N ARG A 79 -11.16 16.74 7.48
CA ARG A 79 -11.95 17.99 7.51
C ARG A 79 -11.25 19.15 8.21
N LYS A 80 -10.43 18.88 9.23
CA LYS A 80 -9.64 19.92 9.91
C LYS A 80 -8.51 20.50 9.05
N HIS A 81 -7.94 19.69 8.16
CA HIS A 81 -6.85 20.06 7.27
C HIS A 81 -7.32 20.54 5.89
N MET A 82 -8.60 20.35 5.54
CA MET A 82 -9.16 20.74 4.24
C MET A 82 -8.82 22.17 3.81
N PRO A 83 -8.95 23.22 4.67
CA PRO A 83 -8.60 24.59 4.27
C PRO A 83 -7.14 24.75 3.81
N GLU A 84 -6.24 23.84 4.20
CA GLU A 84 -4.83 23.89 3.83
C GLU A 84 -4.50 23.09 2.56
N ILE A 85 -5.39 22.19 2.13
CA ILE A 85 -5.14 21.23 1.03
C ILE A 85 -6.17 21.30 -0.10
N GLU A 86 -7.31 21.99 0.09
CA GLU A 86 -8.44 22.00 -0.85
C GLU A 86 -8.08 22.50 -2.25
N GLU A 87 -7.08 23.37 -2.37
CA GLU A 87 -6.61 23.87 -3.66
C GLU A 87 -6.22 22.72 -4.61
N ALA A 88 -5.69 21.60 -4.07
CA ALA A 88 -5.31 20.42 -4.86
C ALA A 88 -6.49 19.73 -5.57
N TRP A 89 -7.73 19.97 -5.12
CA TRP A 89 -8.95 19.43 -5.75
C TRP A 89 -9.48 20.30 -6.88
N THR A 90 -8.99 21.54 -7.02
CA THR A 90 -9.42 22.44 -8.09
C THR A 90 -8.71 22.11 -9.40
N ASP A 91 -9.35 22.35 -10.55
CA ASP A 91 -8.69 22.18 -11.85
C ASP A 91 -7.58 23.22 -12.06
N ALA A 92 -7.81 24.46 -11.62
CA ALA A 92 -6.86 25.57 -11.74
C ALA A 92 -5.50 25.28 -11.10
N PHE A 93 -5.47 24.47 -10.03
CA PHE A 93 -4.20 24.04 -9.44
C PHE A 93 -3.32 23.26 -10.43
N TRP A 94 -3.90 22.53 -11.39
CA TRP A 94 -3.19 21.61 -12.27
C TRP A 94 -2.87 22.18 -13.66
N ASP A 95 -3.35 23.38 -14.01
CA ASP A 95 -3.14 24.00 -15.33
C ASP A 95 -1.66 24.23 -15.69
N TYR A 96 -0.86 24.64 -14.69
CA TYR A 96 0.58 24.85 -14.85
C TYR A 96 1.32 24.53 -13.56
N PHE A 97 2.33 23.65 -13.65
CA PHE A 97 3.12 23.21 -12.51
C PHE A 97 4.44 23.96 -12.37
N VAL A 98 4.79 24.23 -11.12
CA VAL A 98 6.06 24.79 -10.68
C VAL A 98 6.53 24.02 -9.44
N SER A 99 7.81 24.14 -9.08
CA SER A 99 8.38 23.42 -7.93
C SER A 99 7.65 23.67 -6.62
N SER A 100 7.11 24.87 -6.38
CA SER A 100 6.35 25.17 -5.16
C SER A 100 5.04 24.39 -5.05
N LYS A 101 4.35 24.11 -6.17
CA LYS A 101 3.15 23.26 -6.18
C LYS A 101 3.50 21.80 -5.87
N ILE A 102 4.65 21.32 -6.34
CA ILE A 102 5.13 19.97 -6.03
C ILE A 102 5.47 19.85 -4.54
N GLU A 103 6.18 20.82 -3.97
CA GLU A 103 6.47 20.85 -2.54
C GLU A 103 5.20 20.97 -1.70
N PHE A 104 4.20 21.75 -2.13
CA PHE A 104 2.88 21.78 -1.51
C PHE A 104 2.22 20.38 -1.49
N LEU A 105 2.16 19.70 -2.64
CA LEU A 105 1.58 18.35 -2.72
C LEU A 105 2.33 17.36 -1.81
N LYS A 106 3.66 17.42 -1.79
CA LYS A 106 4.52 16.54 -1.01
C LYS A 106 4.40 16.76 0.50
N LEU A 107 4.38 18.02 0.94
CA LEU A 107 4.42 18.36 2.36
C LEU A 107 3.04 18.41 3.00
N LYS A 108 2.02 18.86 2.25
CA LYS A 108 0.66 19.03 2.79
C LYS A 108 -0.29 17.91 2.38
N VAL A 109 -0.29 17.49 1.12
CA VAL A 109 -1.30 16.54 0.61
C VAL A 109 -0.88 15.09 0.83
N ALA A 110 0.36 14.73 0.48
CA ALA A 110 0.86 13.36 0.53
C ALA A 110 0.69 12.69 1.91
N PRO A 111 0.93 13.36 3.06
CA PRO A 111 0.77 12.73 4.37
C PRO A 111 -0.64 12.18 4.62
N HIS A 112 -1.67 12.73 3.98
CA HIS A 112 -3.06 12.32 4.14
C HIS A 112 -3.40 11.01 3.42
N LEU A 113 -2.59 10.57 2.46
CA LEU A 113 -2.78 9.28 1.78
C LEU A 113 -2.62 8.08 2.72
N ARG A 114 -2.03 8.29 3.90
CA ARG A 114 -1.98 7.27 4.95
C ARG A 114 -3.36 6.93 5.53
N LEU A 115 -4.38 7.75 5.28
CA LEU A 115 -5.72 7.59 5.85
C LEU A 115 -6.68 6.91 4.86
N VAL A 116 -6.21 6.57 3.66
CA VAL A 116 -7.00 5.85 2.66
C VAL A 116 -7.25 4.42 3.17
N PRO A 117 -8.51 4.00 3.35
CA PRO A 117 -8.84 2.67 3.83
C PRO A 117 -8.80 1.64 2.69
N GLY A 118 -8.77 0.36 3.05
CA GLY A 118 -9.04 -0.74 2.09
C GLY A 118 -7.98 -0.96 1.01
N VAL A 119 -6.77 -0.45 1.19
CA VAL A 119 -5.70 -0.57 0.20
C VAL A 119 -5.20 -2.02 0.11
N ASP A 120 -5.30 -2.64 -1.07
CA ASP A 120 -4.57 -3.88 -1.35
C ASP A 120 -3.07 -3.59 -1.40
N VAL A 121 -2.38 -4.03 -0.35
CA VAL A 121 -0.94 -3.78 -0.20
C VAL A 121 -0.12 -4.45 -1.30
N ALA A 122 -0.51 -5.64 -1.77
CA ALA A 122 0.22 -6.32 -2.82
C ALA A 122 0.09 -5.57 -4.15
N ALA A 123 -1.14 -5.18 -4.50
CA ALA A 123 -1.43 -4.39 -5.69
C ALA A 123 -0.72 -3.02 -5.65
N ALA A 124 -0.81 -2.30 -4.53
CA ALA A 124 -0.15 -1.01 -4.35
C ALA A 124 1.39 -1.13 -4.39
N THR A 125 1.95 -2.19 -3.83
CA THR A 125 3.41 -2.44 -3.89
C THR A 125 3.86 -2.65 -5.33
N PHE A 126 3.09 -3.40 -6.11
CA PHE A 126 3.35 -3.60 -7.54
C PHE A 126 3.33 -2.27 -8.30
N ILE A 127 2.29 -1.45 -8.09
CA ILE A 127 2.21 -0.09 -8.66
C ILE A 127 3.45 0.73 -8.31
N SER A 128 3.86 0.73 -7.03
CA SER A 128 5.05 1.44 -6.57
C SER A 128 6.32 1.04 -7.32
N LYS A 129 6.49 -0.25 -7.63
CA LYS A 129 7.62 -0.73 -8.44
C LYS A 129 7.54 -0.24 -9.89
N VAL A 130 6.36 -0.27 -10.52
CA VAL A 130 6.17 0.23 -11.88
C VAL A 130 6.43 1.74 -11.97
N GLU A 131 5.90 2.54 -11.04
CA GLU A 131 6.16 3.99 -11.01
C GLU A 131 7.65 4.28 -10.79
N ARG A 132 8.34 3.49 -9.97
CA ARG A 132 9.78 3.58 -9.79
C ARG A 132 10.55 3.24 -11.07
N LEU A 133 10.12 2.22 -11.82
CA LEU A 133 10.73 1.87 -13.10
C LEU A 133 10.62 3.05 -14.09
N LYS A 134 9.44 3.68 -14.22
CA LYS A 134 9.26 4.87 -15.08
C LYS A 134 10.22 5.99 -14.70
N LEU A 135 10.35 6.28 -13.40
CA LEU A 135 11.27 7.31 -12.90
C LEU A 135 12.73 6.98 -13.22
N LEU A 136 13.16 5.72 -13.02
CA LEU A 136 14.53 5.30 -13.33
C LEU A 136 14.83 5.43 -14.82
N LYS A 137 13.91 4.99 -15.69
CA LYS A 137 14.03 5.13 -17.15
C LYS A 137 14.13 6.60 -17.56
N ARG A 138 13.26 7.47 -17.05
CA ARG A 138 13.26 8.90 -17.36
C ARG A 138 14.53 9.62 -16.89
N THR A 139 15.11 9.18 -15.77
CA THR A 139 16.33 9.78 -15.20
C THR A 139 17.62 9.12 -15.66
N GLY A 140 17.56 8.11 -16.54
CA GLY A 140 18.72 7.37 -17.03
C GLY A 140 19.47 6.59 -15.95
N LYS A 141 18.77 6.21 -14.86
CA LYS A 141 19.35 5.45 -13.74
C LYS A 141 19.20 3.95 -13.96
N GLU A 142 20.07 3.19 -13.28
CA GLU A 142 20.04 1.73 -13.25
C GLU A 142 18.66 1.20 -12.80
N ALA A 143 18.10 0.26 -13.56
CA ALA A 143 16.72 -0.22 -13.39
C ALA A 143 16.59 -1.75 -13.28
N SER A 144 17.65 -2.53 -13.51
CA SER A 144 17.63 -4.00 -13.55
C SER A 144 17.06 -4.61 -12.27
N GLY A 145 17.45 -4.11 -11.09
CA GLY A 145 16.91 -4.60 -9.82
C GLY A 145 15.40 -4.33 -9.67
N THR A 146 14.90 -3.22 -10.21
CA THR A 146 13.45 -2.92 -10.18
C THR A 146 12.71 -3.79 -11.19
N ILE A 147 13.27 -3.99 -12.38
CA ILE A 147 12.72 -4.86 -13.43
C ILE A 147 12.60 -6.29 -12.92
N GLN A 148 13.67 -6.85 -12.36
CA GLN A 148 13.67 -8.20 -11.81
C GLN A 148 12.59 -8.37 -10.73
N SER A 149 12.45 -7.37 -9.86
CA SER A 149 11.44 -7.38 -8.80
C SER A 149 9.99 -7.27 -9.31
N ILE A 150 9.77 -6.67 -10.49
CA ILE A 150 8.45 -6.63 -11.17
C ILE A 150 8.15 -7.99 -11.80
N VAL A 151 9.16 -8.62 -12.42
CA VAL A 151 9.03 -9.95 -13.04
C VAL A 151 8.65 -11.00 -11.98
N GLU A 152 9.34 -11.00 -10.84
CA GLU A 152 9.03 -11.90 -9.72
C GLU A 152 7.61 -11.72 -9.19
N ASP A 153 7.17 -10.46 -9.03
CA ASP A 153 5.81 -10.15 -8.60
C ASP A 153 4.77 -10.68 -9.59
N ALA A 154 4.97 -10.44 -10.89
CA ALA A 154 4.06 -10.92 -11.93
C ALA A 154 4.00 -12.45 -11.99
N GLN A 155 5.15 -13.13 -11.82
CA GLN A 155 5.23 -14.59 -11.79
C GLN A 155 4.52 -15.21 -10.58
N SER A 156 4.45 -14.49 -9.45
CA SER A 156 3.78 -14.95 -8.23
C SER A 156 2.24 -15.01 -8.33
N LEU A 157 1.65 -14.35 -9.34
CA LEU A 157 0.21 -14.38 -9.60
C LEU A 157 -0.22 -15.76 -10.09
N ARG A 158 -1.36 -16.28 -9.59
CA ARG A 158 -1.85 -17.62 -9.95
C ARG A 158 -2.64 -17.59 -11.25
N ASP A 159 -2.32 -18.48 -12.18
CA ASP A 159 -2.95 -18.52 -13.51
C ASP A 159 -4.40 -18.99 -13.49
N THR A 160 -4.80 -19.75 -12.47
CA THR A 160 -6.15 -20.35 -12.35
C THR A 160 -7.29 -19.33 -12.24
N ILE A 161 -6.98 -18.05 -12.03
CA ILE A 161 -7.94 -16.96 -11.80
C ILE A 161 -7.96 -16.00 -13.00
N LEU A 162 -7.06 -16.18 -13.97
CA LEU A 162 -6.77 -15.22 -15.02
C LEU A 162 -7.54 -15.53 -16.30
N SER A 163 -8.00 -14.49 -16.97
CA SER A 163 -8.44 -14.54 -18.36
C SER A 163 -7.25 -14.67 -19.31
N ASP A 164 -7.50 -15.10 -20.56
CA ASP A 164 -6.45 -15.23 -21.59
C ASP A 164 -5.67 -13.92 -21.82
N GLY A 165 -6.35 -12.77 -21.70
CA GLY A 165 -5.72 -11.45 -21.79
C GLY A 165 -4.77 -11.15 -20.62
N GLU A 166 -5.14 -11.54 -19.41
CA GLU A 166 -4.33 -11.38 -18.20
C GLU A 166 -3.12 -12.32 -18.20
N ILE A 167 -3.29 -13.56 -18.69
CA ILE A 167 -2.19 -14.51 -18.90
C ILE A 167 -1.21 -13.94 -19.93
N LYS A 168 -1.72 -13.35 -21.02
CA LYS A 168 -0.90 -12.69 -22.02
C LYS A 168 -0.12 -11.52 -21.42
N ALA A 169 -0.75 -10.65 -20.63
CA ALA A 169 -0.08 -9.54 -19.96
C ALA A 169 1.01 -10.02 -18.97
N LYS A 170 0.71 -11.07 -18.19
CA LYS A 170 1.69 -11.71 -17.30
C LYS A 170 2.89 -12.25 -18.08
N SER A 171 2.68 -12.93 -19.20
CA SER A 171 3.77 -13.44 -20.05
C SER A 171 4.60 -12.35 -20.75
N MET A 172 4.10 -11.10 -20.79
CA MET A 172 4.90 -9.95 -21.23
C MET A 172 5.82 -9.40 -20.15
N CYS A 173 5.65 -9.77 -18.88
CA CYS A 173 6.50 -9.36 -17.77
C CYS A 173 7.82 -10.14 -17.77
N VAL A 174 8.66 -9.88 -18.76
CA VAL A 174 10.02 -10.43 -18.87
C VAL A 174 11.04 -9.28 -18.92
N PRO A 175 12.26 -9.46 -18.41
CA PRO A 175 13.24 -8.38 -18.30
C PRO A 175 13.48 -7.64 -19.61
N GLU A 176 13.64 -8.38 -20.72
CA GLU A 176 13.95 -7.85 -22.05
C GLU A 176 12.86 -6.89 -22.53
N LYS A 177 11.60 -7.26 -22.34
CA LYS A 177 10.44 -6.44 -22.73
C LYS A 177 10.28 -5.21 -21.86
N LEU A 178 10.44 -5.34 -20.54
CA LEU A 178 10.26 -4.22 -19.61
C LEU A 178 11.31 -3.11 -19.82
N VAL A 179 12.50 -3.46 -20.31
CA VAL A 179 13.51 -2.49 -20.75
C VAL A 179 13.00 -1.65 -21.93
N GLU A 180 12.29 -2.25 -22.87
CA GLU A 180 11.82 -1.59 -24.10
C GLU A 180 10.50 -0.84 -23.93
N PHE A 181 9.65 -1.23 -22.98
CA PHE A 181 8.31 -0.67 -22.81
C PHE A 181 8.29 0.86 -22.64
N SER A 182 7.44 1.52 -23.42
CA SER A 182 7.05 2.91 -23.21
C SER A 182 6.28 3.09 -21.89
N ASN A 183 6.17 4.33 -21.42
CA ASN A 183 5.39 4.63 -20.22
C ASN A 183 3.92 4.24 -20.35
N ASN A 184 3.34 4.37 -21.56
CA ASN A 184 1.97 3.92 -21.84
C ASN A 184 1.82 2.40 -21.73
N GLU A 185 2.76 1.63 -22.24
CA GLU A 185 2.73 0.16 -22.09
C GLU A 185 2.90 -0.26 -20.63
N LEU A 186 3.75 0.45 -19.86
CA LEU A 186 3.86 0.25 -18.42
C LEU A 186 2.57 0.58 -17.67
N ASN A 187 1.81 1.61 -18.10
CA ASN A 187 0.50 1.93 -17.53
C ASN A 187 -0.52 0.82 -17.81
N LEU A 188 -0.61 0.35 -19.06
CA LEU A 188 -1.51 -0.74 -19.42
C LEU A 188 -1.20 -2.01 -18.63
N LEU A 189 0.07 -2.35 -18.51
CA LEU A 189 0.54 -3.48 -17.72
C LEU A 189 0.20 -3.32 -16.24
N ARG A 190 0.41 -2.12 -15.67
CA ARG A 190 0.04 -1.77 -14.30
C ARG A 190 -1.45 -2.00 -14.04
N ASP A 191 -2.31 -1.48 -14.90
CA ASP A 191 -3.77 -1.51 -14.69
C ASP A 191 -4.34 -2.94 -14.81
N ILE A 192 -3.80 -3.73 -15.75
CA ILE A 192 -4.16 -5.15 -15.89
C ILE A 192 -3.72 -5.93 -14.63
N LEU A 193 -2.45 -5.82 -14.23
CA LEU A 193 -1.92 -6.57 -13.09
C LEU A 193 -2.53 -6.13 -11.76
N PHE A 194 -2.86 -4.84 -11.61
CA PHE A 194 -3.63 -4.34 -10.46
C PHE A 194 -4.95 -5.09 -10.31
N THR A 195 -5.71 -5.23 -11.40
CA THR A 195 -6.98 -5.97 -11.41
C THR A 195 -6.78 -7.45 -11.03
N MET A 196 -5.67 -8.05 -11.46
CA MET A 196 -5.33 -9.44 -11.11
C MET A 196 -5.05 -9.60 -9.62
N TYR A 197 -4.34 -8.66 -8.99
CA TYR A 197 -4.10 -8.66 -7.55
C TYR A 197 -5.40 -8.55 -6.76
N GLU A 198 -6.28 -7.61 -7.12
CA GLU A 198 -7.59 -7.42 -6.49
C GLU A 198 -8.43 -8.71 -6.55
N LYS A 199 -8.51 -9.35 -7.73
CA LYS A 199 -9.20 -10.64 -7.90
C LYS A 199 -8.62 -11.74 -7.00
N GLN A 200 -7.29 -11.85 -6.96
CA GLN A 200 -6.64 -12.87 -6.15
C GLN A 200 -6.84 -12.63 -4.65
N ASN A 201 -6.85 -11.38 -4.20
CA ASN A 201 -7.05 -11.04 -2.81
C ASN A 201 -8.52 -11.24 -2.38
N ALA A 202 -9.48 -10.88 -3.24
CA ALA A 202 -10.90 -11.16 -3.00
C ALA A 202 -11.18 -12.67 -2.79
N LEU A 203 -10.51 -13.54 -3.54
CA LEU A 203 -10.62 -14.98 -3.32
C LEU A 203 -10.01 -15.44 -1.99
N ARG A 204 -8.92 -14.81 -1.55
CA ARG A 204 -8.32 -15.09 -0.24
C ARG A 204 -9.26 -14.68 0.89
N THR A 205 -9.89 -13.51 0.82
CA THR A 205 -10.84 -13.06 1.86
C THR A 205 -12.08 -13.95 1.92
N LEU A 206 -12.63 -14.38 0.78
CA LEU A 206 -13.73 -15.34 0.72
C LEU A 206 -13.35 -16.71 1.31
N SER A 207 -12.12 -17.19 1.05
CA SER A 207 -11.64 -18.46 1.62
C SER A 207 -11.47 -18.42 3.14
N LEU A 208 -11.14 -17.25 3.70
CA LEU A 208 -10.98 -17.05 5.15
C LEU A 208 -12.33 -16.88 5.86
N ASN A 209 -13.29 -16.20 5.24
CA ASN A 209 -14.65 -16.03 5.77
C ASN A 209 -15.43 -17.35 5.86
N SER A 210 -15.03 -18.37 5.10
CA SER A 210 -15.57 -19.74 5.23
C SER A 210 -15.09 -20.49 6.47
N ILE A 211 -14.04 -20.02 7.16
CA ILE A 211 -13.40 -20.75 8.28
C ILE A 211 -13.64 -20.05 9.63
N TYR A 212 -13.91 -18.74 9.67
CA TYR A 212 -14.34 -18.05 10.89
C TYR A 212 -15.31 -16.91 10.57
N TRP A 213 -16.56 -17.03 11.06
CA TRP A 213 -17.57 -15.97 11.03
C TRP A 213 -17.28 -14.93 12.14
N ILE A 214 -16.20 -14.15 11.98
CA ILE A 214 -15.97 -12.95 12.78
C ILE A 214 -15.47 -11.82 11.85
N PRO A 215 -16.21 -10.72 11.70
CA PRO A 215 -15.72 -9.56 10.97
C PRO A 215 -14.68 -8.84 11.82
N ILE A 216 -13.40 -9.14 11.59
CA ILE A 216 -12.30 -8.34 12.13
C ILE A 216 -11.98 -7.28 11.08
N ALA A 217 -12.38 -6.03 11.32
CA ALA A 217 -11.87 -4.90 10.58
C ALA A 217 -10.38 -4.72 10.92
N ILE A 218 -9.50 -5.45 10.22
CA ILE A 218 -8.06 -5.29 10.37
C ILE A 218 -7.65 -4.05 9.57
N SER A 219 -7.70 -2.89 10.22
CA SER A 219 -6.99 -1.69 9.77
C SER A 219 -5.49 -1.88 10.04
N GLY A 220 -4.80 -2.62 9.19
CA GLY A 220 -3.35 -2.76 9.22
C GLY A 220 -2.69 -1.90 8.15
N TYR A 221 -1.73 -1.06 8.52
CA TYR A 221 -0.85 -0.38 7.56
C TYR A 221 0.43 -1.19 7.45
N ILE A 222 0.82 -1.55 6.21
CA ILE A 222 2.11 -2.23 5.95
C ILE A 222 3.17 -1.18 5.62
N LEU A 223 4.32 -1.43 6.24
CA LEU A 223 5.48 -0.59 6.29
C LEU A 223 6.53 -1.09 5.27
N LEU A 224 7.04 -0.22 4.39
CA LEU A 224 8.09 -0.57 3.41
C LEU A 224 9.45 -0.02 3.84
N THR A 225 10.34 -0.88 4.34
CA THR A 225 11.75 -0.54 4.59
C THR A 225 12.62 -0.96 3.41
N LYS A 226 13.87 -0.47 3.37
CA LYS A 226 14.84 -0.74 2.28
C LYS A 226 15.23 -2.22 2.14
N SER A 227 14.81 -3.11 3.04
CA SER A 227 15.21 -4.54 3.06
C SER A 227 14.06 -5.55 3.09
N GLY A 228 12.82 -5.17 2.76
CA GLY A 228 11.69 -6.11 2.64
C GLY A 228 10.57 -5.90 3.68
N ARG A 229 9.44 -6.59 3.45
CA ARG A 229 8.17 -6.40 4.18
C ARG A 229 8.29 -6.88 5.63
N GLU A 230 7.84 -6.06 6.59
CA GLU A 230 7.59 -6.48 7.96
C GLU A 230 6.11 -6.21 8.33
N ASN A 231 5.44 -7.23 8.89
CA ASN A 231 4.04 -7.16 9.32
C ASN A 231 3.97 -6.86 10.82
N VAL A 232 3.46 -5.70 11.21
CA VAL A 232 3.16 -5.40 12.62
C VAL A 232 1.68 -5.67 12.88
N ARG A 233 1.37 -6.73 13.64
CA ARG A 233 0.00 -7.03 14.09
C ARG A 233 -0.29 -6.33 15.42
N GLY A 234 -1.07 -5.25 15.39
CA GLY A 234 -1.66 -4.65 16.59
C GLY A 234 -2.93 -5.43 16.98
N GLY A 235 -2.86 -6.23 18.03
CA GLY A 235 -4.03 -6.93 18.59
C GLY A 235 -4.74 -6.06 19.63
N ILE A 236 -6.05 -5.83 19.44
CA ILE A 236 -6.94 -5.31 20.48
C ILE A 236 -7.85 -6.48 20.89
N SER A 237 -7.73 -6.92 22.13
CA SER A 237 -8.58 -7.98 22.71
C SER A 237 -9.99 -7.44 23.02
N PRO A 238 -11.08 -8.16 22.69
CA PRO A 238 -12.42 -7.75 23.10
C PRO A 238 -12.73 -8.23 24.53
N LEU A 239 -13.22 -7.30 25.33
CA LEU A 239 -13.80 -7.50 26.66
C LEU A 239 -15.21 -8.09 26.56
N GLY A 240 -15.49 -9.08 27.41
CA GLY A 240 -16.76 -9.22 28.16
C GLY A 240 -18.02 -9.70 27.43
N GLY A 241 -18.57 -10.84 27.87
CA GLY A 241 -19.94 -11.24 27.54
C GLY A 241 -20.32 -12.63 28.02
N THR A 242 -21.09 -12.68 29.09
CA THR A 242 -21.67 -13.83 29.80
C THR A 242 -22.66 -14.68 29.00
N ALA A 243 -22.69 -16.01 29.23
CA ALA A 243 -23.92 -16.81 29.24
C ALA A 243 -23.71 -18.18 29.93
N HIS A 244 -24.45 -18.39 31.03
CA HIS A 244 -24.85 -19.70 31.53
C HIS A 244 -25.81 -20.36 30.51
N PHE A 245 -25.73 -21.69 30.31
CA PHE A 245 -26.80 -22.63 30.67
C PHE A 245 -26.37 -24.09 30.43
N ALA A 246 -27.03 -24.97 31.19
CA ALA A 246 -26.71 -26.36 31.48
C ALA A 246 -27.38 -27.38 30.53
N ILE A 247 -27.30 -28.65 30.97
CA ILE A 247 -27.99 -29.89 30.56
C ILE A 247 -27.07 -30.81 29.71
N GLY A 248 -26.83 -32.08 30.04
CA GLY A 248 -27.37 -32.94 31.08
C GLY A 248 -27.08 -34.41 30.77
N CYS A 249 -27.19 -35.24 31.83
CA CYS A 249 -27.12 -36.70 31.91
C CYS A 249 -25.74 -37.37 31.76
#